data_AF-A0A8C6Z384-F1
#
_entry.id   AF-A0A8C6Z384-F1
#
_cell.length_a   1.000
_cell.length_b   1.000
_cell.length_c   1.000
_cell.angle_alpha   90.00
_cell.angle_beta   90.00
_cell.angle_gamma   90.00
#
_symmetry.space_group_name_H-M   'P 1'
#
loop_
_entity.id
_entity.type
_entity.pdbx_description
1 polymer ?
#
loop_
_entity_poly.entity_id
_entity_poly.type
_entity_poly.pdbx_seq_one_letter_code
_entity_poly.pdbx_strand_id
1 'polypeptide(L)'
;PLLRLRRAPCGAGSFLLLRSRRQLKKALEKRFPGRLDMSGQGTREVTGWFEVTVGGRLVHSKKNGDGFVDTDAKLQRIVAAIEAALA
;
A
#
# COMPACT_ATOMS: atom_id res chain seq x y z
N PRO A 1 5.09 -6.42 10.71
CA PRO A 1 5.14 -5.80 9.38
C PRO A 1 5.76 -4.40 9.33
N LEU A 2 6.87 -4.29 8.60
CA LEU A 2 7.44 -3.01 8.18
C LEU A 2 6.49 -2.27 7.22
N LEU A 3 5.74 -2.99 6.39
CA LEU A 3 4.75 -2.41 5.49
C LEU A 3 3.35 -2.93 5.84
N ARG A 4 2.43 -2.02 6.14
CA ARG A 4 1.03 -2.34 6.42
C ARG A 4 0.12 -1.76 5.35
N LEU A 5 -0.65 -2.63 4.71
CA LEU A 5 -1.64 -2.27 3.73
C LEU A 5 -3.02 -2.43 4.37
N ARG A 6 -3.70 -1.32 4.64
CA ARG A 6 -5.07 -1.36 5.15
C ARG A 6 -6.05 -1.20 3.99
N ARG A 7 -7.07 -2.05 3.98
CA ARG A 7 -8.13 -2.00 3.00
C ARG A 7 -9.49 -2.13 3.67
N ALA A 8 -10.39 -1.29 3.22
CA ALA A 8 -11.81 -1.49 3.31
C ALA A 8 -12.28 -2.70 2.44
N PRO A 9 -13.06 -3.67 2.93
CA PRO A 9 -13.86 -4.53 2.09
C PRO A 9 -14.91 -3.67 1.39
N CYS A 10 -15.01 -3.85 0.09
CA CYS A 10 -15.94 -3.14 -0.77
C CYS A 10 -16.70 -4.20 -1.56
N GLY A 11 -18.03 -4.19 -1.44
CA GLY A 11 -18.91 -4.79 -2.43
C GLY A 11 -18.75 -4.04 -3.76
N ALA A 12 -18.64 -4.77 -4.86
CA ALA A 12 -18.55 -4.33 -6.26
C ALA A 12 -17.31 -3.55 -6.77
N GLY A 13 -16.54 -2.81 -5.95
CA GLY A 13 -15.37 -2.01 -6.41
C GLY A 13 -13.98 -2.68 -6.25
N SER A 14 -13.93 -3.99 -6.02
CA SER A 14 -12.77 -4.70 -5.49
C SER A 14 -11.62 -4.94 -6.48
N PHE A 15 -11.88 -4.97 -7.80
CA PHE A 15 -10.88 -5.43 -8.77
C PHE A 15 -9.70 -4.46 -8.98
N LEU A 16 -9.98 -3.16 -9.12
CA LEU A 16 -8.95 -2.13 -9.34
C LEU A 16 -8.01 -2.00 -8.13
N LEU A 17 -8.56 -2.02 -6.91
CA LEU A 17 -7.81 -2.01 -5.65
C LEU A 17 -6.90 -3.25 -5.51
N LEU A 18 -7.39 -4.43 -5.90
CA LEU A 18 -6.59 -5.65 -5.91
C LEU A 18 -5.45 -5.59 -6.94
N ARG A 19 -5.67 -4.96 -8.10
CA ARG A 19 -4.61 -4.77 -9.09
C ARG A 19 -3.53 -3.81 -8.58
N SER A 20 -3.89 -2.63 -8.10
CA SER A 20 -2.90 -1.65 -7.61
C SER A 20 -2.08 -2.21 -6.44
N ARG A 21 -2.70 -2.97 -5.52
CA ARG A 21 -1.97 -3.68 -4.45
C ARG A 21 -1.00 -4.73 -4.98
N ARG A 22 -1.43 -5.55 -5.96
CA ARG A 22 -0.54 -6.57 -6.55
C ARG A 22 0.63 -5.95 -7.31
N GLN A 23 0.38 -4.87 -8.04
CA GLN A 23 1.42 -4.12 -8.75
C GLN A 23 2.42 -3.52 -7.77
N LEU A 24 1.93 -2.87 -6.70
CA LEU A 24 2.77 -2.34 -5.63
C LEU A 24 3.60 -3.44 -4.97
N LYS A 25 2.96 -4.56 -4.59
CA LYS A 25 3.66 -5.72 -4.01
C LYS A 25 4.77 -6.23 -4.93
N LYS A 26 4.48 -6.43 -6.22
CA LYS A 26 5.46 -6.91 -7.21
C LYS A 26 6.62 -5.94 -7.41
N ALA A 27 6.34 -4.64 -7.46
CA ALA A 27 7.37 -3.61 -7.59
C ALA A 27 8.27 -3.54 -6.34
N LEU A 28 7.68 -3.66 -5.15
CA LEU A 28 8.40 -3.69 -3.89
C LEU A 28 9.20 -4.97 -3.71
N GLU A 29 8.66 -6.14 -4.08
CA GLU A 29 9.40 -7.42 -4.06
C GLU A 29 10.61 -7.39 -4.99
N LYS A 30 10.53 -6.70 -6.14
CA LYS A 30 11.65 -6.53 -7.06
C LYS A 30 12.77 -5.67 -6.46
N ARG A 31 12.44 -4.67 -5.64
CA ARG A 31 13.42 -3.76 -5.02
C ARG A 31 13.95 -4.26 -3.67
N PHE A 32 13.11 -4.93 -2.89
CA PHE A 32 13.38 -5.41 -1.54
C PHE A 32 13.03 -6.89 -1.40
N PRO A 33 13.73 -7.80 -2.10
CA PRO A 33 13.42 -9.22 -2.06
C PRO A 33 13.62 -9.76 -0.64
N GLY A 34 12.55 -10.31 -0.05
CA GLY A 34 12.57 -10.94 1.28
C GLY A 34 12.75 -9.99 2.47
N ARG A 35 12.85 -8.67 2.25
CA ARG A 35 13.04 -7.68 3.34
C ARG A 35 11.75 -7.02 3.83
N LEU A 36 10.63 -7.22 3.14
CA LEU A 36 9.36 -6.56 3.47
C LEU A 36 8.32 -7.55 3.98
N ASP A 37 7.94 -7.40 5.25
CA ASP A 37 6.77 -8.06 5.81
C ASP A 37 5.51 -7.22 5.53
N MET A 38 4.69 -7.69 4.57
CA MET A 38 3.48 -7.02 4.09
C MET A 38 2.22 -7.62 4.68
N SER A 39 1.57 -6.92 5.61
CA SER A 39 0.28 -7.35 6.17
C SER A 39 -0.89 -6.62 5.51
N GLY A 40 -1.92 -7.37 5.10
CA GLY A 40 -3.13 -6.83 4.49
C GLY A 40 -4.34 -6.99 5.42
N GLN A 41 -4.85 -5.90 5.97
CA GLN A 41 -6.01 -5.94 6.88
C GLN A 41 -7.29 -5.46 6.17
N GLY A 42 -8.32 -6.30 6.18
CA GLY A 42 -9.67 -5.98 5.69
C GLY A 42 -10.58 -5.52 6.83
N THR A 43 -11.03 -4.27 6.86
CA THR A 43 -11.93 -3.74 7.92
C THR A 43 -13.40 -3.76 7.53
N ARG A 44 -14.19 -4.72 8.02
CA ARG A 44 -15.62 -4.96 7.65
C ARG A 44 -16.52 -3.72 7.54
N GLU A 45 -16.26 -2.65 8.29
CA GLU A 45 -17.20 -1.54 8.48
C GLU A 45 -16.99 -0.32 7.57
N VAL A 46 -15.87 -0.22 6.86
CA VAL A 46 -15.54 0.99 6.08
C VAL A 46 -15.29 0.59 4.63
N THR A 47 -15.83 1.35 3.66
CA THR A 47 -15.76 1.02 2.23
C THR A 47 -14.79 1.94 1.46
N GLY A 48 -14.12 1.42 0.43
CA GLY A 48 -13.46 2.23 -0.62
C GLY A 48 -12.05 2.78 -0.38
N TRP A 49 -11.45 2.64 0.80
CA TRP A 49 -10.13 3.21 1.13
C TRP A 49 -8.96 2.22 1.05
N PHE A 50 -7.80 2.76 0.69
CA PHE A 50 -6.51 2.06 0.59
C PHE A 50 -5.44 2.93 1.23
N GLU A 51 -4.79 2.39 2.26
CA GLU A 51 -3.77 3.09 3.02
C GLU A 51 -2.50 2.26 3.10
N VAL A 52 -1.37 2.91 2.85
CA VAL A 52 -0.03 2.33 2.94
C VAL A 52 0.69 2.97 4.10
N THR A 53 1.03 2.14 5.07
CA THR A 53 1.81 2.53 6.24
C THR A 53 3.17 1.85 6.19
N VAL A 54 4.24 2.59 6.44
CA VAL A 54 5.63 2.10 6.47
C VAL A 54 6.23 2.43 7.83
N GLY A 55 6.70 1.42 8.57
CA GLY A 55 7.28 1.61 9.91
C GLY A 55 6.34 2.33 10.89
N GLY A 56 5.02 2.20 10.72
CA GLY A 56 4.02 2.92 11.52
C GLY A 56 3.65 4.33 11.03
N ARG A 57 4.30 4.85 9.97
CA ARG A 57 3.98 6.14 9.35
C ARG A 57 3.09 5.98 8.13
N LEU A 58 2.04 6.79 8.01
CA LEU A 58 1.16 6.80 6.84
C LEU A 58 1.87 7.49 5.67
N VAL A 59 2.14 6.76 4.59
CA VAL A 59 2.89 7.26 3.42
C VAL A 59 1.99 7.54 2.23
N HIS A 60 0.87 6.82 2.13
CA HIS A 60 -0.10 7.00 1.06
C HIS A 60 -1.51 6.72 1.60
N SER A 61 -2.47 7.59 1.32
CA SER A 61 -3.88 7.34 1.69
C SER A 61 -4.84 7.76 0.60
N LYS A 62 -5.50 6.76 0.00
CA LYS A 62 -6.60 7.01 -0.93
C LYS A 62 -7.74 7.78 -0.26
N LYS A 63 -7.96 7.58 1.03
CA LYS A 63 -8.96 8.33 1.81
C LYS A 63 -8.64 9.82 1.85
N ASN A 64 -7.36 10.15 1.98
CA ASN A 64 -6.88 11.53 2.07
C ASN A 64 -6.74 12.24 0.72
N GLY A 65 -7.25 11.63 -0.36
CA GLY A 65 -7.21 12.21 -1.71
C GLY A 65 -6.00 11.80 -2.57
N ASP A 66 -5.08 10.95 -2.07
CA ASP A 66 -3.94 10.51 -2.90
C ASP A 66 -4.34 9.59 -4.07
N GLY A 67 -5.57 9.08 -4.05
CA GLY A 67 -6.06 8.17 -5.08
C GLY A 67 -5.30 6.83 -5.08
N PHE A 68 -5.18 6.22 -6.26
CA PHE A 68 -4.48 4.97 -6.47
C PHE A 68 -2.99 5.19 -6.76
N VAL A 69 -2.18 4.14 -6.54
CA VAL A 69 -0.72 4.14 -6.78
C VAL A 69 -0.46 3.66 -8.22
N ASP A 70 -0.81 4.49 -9.19
CA ASP A 70 -0.68 4.14 -10.62
C ASP A 70 0.49 4.85 -11.32
N THR A 71 1.10 5.83 -10.66
CA THR A 71 2.22 6.62 -11.19
C THR A 71 3.51 6.27 -10.47
N ASP A 72 4.64 6.25 -11.20
CA ASP A 72 5.95 5.93 -10.64
C ASP A 72 6.33 6.87 -9.48
N ALA A 73 5.98 8.17 -9.56
CA ALA A 73 6.22 9.12 -8.47
C ALA A 73 5.61 8.71 -7.12
N LYS A 74 4.38 8.15 -7.14
CA LYS A 74 3.71 7.64 -5.93
C LYS A 74 4.37 6.36 -5.43
N LEU A 75 4.82 5.50 -6.35
CA LEU A 75 5.59 4.30 -6.01
C LEU A 75 6.93 4.66 -5.37
N GLN A 76 7.68 5.62 -5.95
CA GLN A 76 8.96 6.09 -5.41
C GLN A 76 8.79 6.68 -4.00
N ARG A 77 7.70 7.42 -3.71
CA ARG A 77 7.42 7.89 -2.34
C ARG A 77 7.33 6.75 -1.32
N ILE A 78 6.63 5.67 -1.69
CA ILE A 78 6.50 4.49 -0.83
C ILE A 78 7.87 3.80 -0.68
N VAL A 79 8.62 3.66 -1.78
CA VAL A 79 9.96 3.06 -1.75
C VAL A 79 10.91 3.87 -0.87
N ALA A 80 10.99 5.18 -1.05
CA ALA A 80 11.86 6.05 -0.26
C ALA A 80 11.52 5.97 1.24
N ALA A 81 10.23 5.90 1.59
CA ALA A 81 9.81 5.70 2.98
C ALA A 81 10.22 4.33 3.53
N ILE A 82 10.22 3.29 2.69
CA ILE A 82 10.70 1.95 3.06
C ILE A 82 12.21 1.95 3.25
N GLU A 83 12.97 2.57 2.34
CA GLU A 83 14.43 2.70 2.47
C GLU A 83 14.78 3.44 3.75
N ALA A 84 14.09 4.55 4.04
CA ALA A 84 14.27 5.30 5.27
C ALA A 84 13.86 4.52 6.54
N ALA A 85 13.00 3.50 6.42
CA ALA A 85 12.60 2.65 7.54
C ALA A 85 13.46 1.37 7.66
N LEU A 86 14.24 1.04 6.64
CA LEU A 86 15.21 -0.06 6.60
C LEU A 86 16.64 0.39 6.94
N ALA A 87 16.94 1.68 6.78
CA ALA A 87 18.19 2.32 7.20
C ALA A 87 18.28 2.42 8.72
#